data_AF-A0ABC9ECC8-F1
#
_entry.id   AF-A0ABC9ECC8-F1
#
_cell.length_a   1.000
_cell.length_b   1.000
_cell.length_c   1.000
_cell.angle_alpha   90.00
_cell.angle_beta   90.00
_cell.angle_gamma   90.00
#
_symmetry.space_group_name_H-M   'P 1'
#
loop_
_entity.id
_entity.type
_entity.pdbx_description
1 polymer ?
#
loop_
_entity_poly.entity_id
_entity_poly.type
_entity_poly.pdbx_seq_one_letter_code
_entity_poly.pdbx_strand_id
1 'polypeptide(L)'
;MHSAALAPAPAVFSSASVRSRHAAAPAIISSASGRPRRGARGGVRCEVASSSVPSAAAPQAAKWAQRTVVLPPQRRGCHLITPKIVNEIRDDLAEFKCGMAHLFLQHTSASLTINENYDSDVQADTETFLSHIVPEGPSAPWRHTMEGPDDMPAHIKSSMFGCSLTIPITNGRLNMGTWQVTH
;
A
#
# COMPACT_ATOMS: atom_id res chain seq x y z
N MET A 1 -27.38 -17.91 -28.55
CA MET A 1 -27.37 -16.45 -28.74
C MET A 1 -26.02 -15.96 -28.24
N HIS A 2 -25.29 -15.20 -29.05
CA HIS A 2 -23.91 -14.82 -28.78
C HIS A 2 -23.81 -14.00 -27.50
N SER A 3 -22.99 -14.48 -26.56
CA SER A 3 -22.70 -13.84 -25.27
C SER A 3 -21.75 -12.66 -25.52
N ALA A 4 -22.22 -11.44 -25.27
CA ALA A 4 -21.38 -10.25 -25.26
C ALA A 4 -20.68 -10.18 -23.89
N ALA A 5 -19.51 -10.81 -23.79
CA ALA A 5 -18.60 -10.56 -22.68
C ALA A 5 -18.15 -9.10 -22.76
N LEU A 6 -18.62 -8.26 -21.82
CA LEU A 6 -18.02 -6.94 -21.63
C LEU A 6 -16.54 -7.15 -21.27
N ALA A 7 -15.66 -6.50 -22.01
CA ALA A 7 -14.24 -6.47 -21.71
C ALA A 7 -14.04 -5.89 -20.28
N PRO A 8 -13.14 -6.47 -19.46
CA PRO A 8 -12.92 -5.98 -18.11
C PRO A 8 -12.28 -4.60 -18.17
N ALA A 9 -12.87 -3.69 -17.41
CA ALA A 9 -12.29 -2.38 -17.19
C ALA A 9 -11.00 -2.53 -16.35
N PRO A 10 -9.94 -1.76 -16.67
CA PRO A 10 -8.72 -1.75 -15.89
C PRO A 10 -9.03 -1.35 -14.43
N ALA A 11 -8.46 -2.08 -13.47
CA ALA A 11 -8.40 -1.64 -12.08
C ALA A 11 -7.54 -0.36 -12.00
N VAL A 12 -8.17 0.80 -11.81
CA VAL A 12 -7.48 2.08 -11.62
C VAL A 12 -7.23 2.29 -10.11
N PHE A 13 -6.16 3.00 -9.70
CA PHE A 13 -5.84 3.27 -8.29
C PHE A 13 -5.52 4.76 -8.10
N SER A 14 -6.07 5.44 -7.08
CA SER A 14 -5.88 6.89 -6.87
C SER A 14 -5.69 7.36 -5.42
N SER A 15 -4.72 8.26 -5.15
CA SER A 15 -4.63 9.12 -3.96
C SER A 15 -3.85 10.43 -4.18
N ALA A 16 -4.45 11.56 -3.77
CA ALA A 16 -3.97 12.91 -4.05
C ALA A 16 -2.69 13.34 -3.30
N SER A 17 -1.87 14.20 -3.95
CA SER A 17 -0.73 14.89 -3.33
C SER A 17 -1.10 16.32 -2.95
N VAL A 18 -0.91 16.70 -1.68
CA VAL A 18 -0.86 18.10 -1.25
C VAL A 18 0.59 18.45 -0.94
N ARG A 19 1.15 19.44 -1.64
CA ARG A 19 2.45 20.03 -1.29
C ARG A 19 2.27 20.91 -0.06
N SER A 20 2.71 20.45 1.10
CA SER A 20 2.83 21.33 2.28
C SER A 20 3.90 22.40 2.00
N ARG A 21 3.48 23.67 1.95
CA ARG A 21 4.37 24.83 2.05
C ARG A 21 4.38 25.27 3.50
N HIS A 22 5.44 24.98 4.25
CA HIS A 22 5.64 25.63 5.55
C HIS A 22 6.46 26.90 5.38
N ALA A 23 5.87 28.02 5.82
CA ALA A 23 6.55 29.29 6.05
C ALA A 23 7.44 29.18 7.30
N ALA A 24 8.70 29.56 7.18
CA ALA A 24 9.62 29.65 8.31
C ALA A 24 9.40 30.96 9.07
N ALA A 25 9.25 30.88 10.39
CA ALA A 25 9.39 32.03 11.29
C ALA A 25 10.86 32.13 11.76
N PRO A 26 11.44 33.34 11.89
CA PRO A 26 12.84 33.47 12.30
C PRO A 26 12.98 33.34 13.83
N ALA A 27 13.99 32.58 14.25
CA ALA A 27 14.45 32.55 15.63
C ALA A 27 15.24 33.82 15.95
N ILE A 28 14.84 34.54 17.00
CA ILE A 28 15.61 35.64 17.59
C ILE A 28 16.65 35.03 18.51
N ILE A 29 17.94 35.18 18.17
CA ILE A 29 19.06 34.92 19.10
C ILE A 29 19.68 36.28 19.42
N SER A 30 19.46 36.75 20.65
CA SER A 30 20.12 37.93 21.20
C SER A 30 21.49 37.53 21.75
N SER A 31 22.56 38.04 21.14
CA SER A 31 23.92 37.93 21.65
C SER A 31 24.27 39.18 22.48
N ALA A 32 24.41 39.03 23.80
CA ALA A 32 24.96 40.08 24.65
C ALA A 32 26.44 39.78 24.97
N SER A 33 27.30 40.65 24.45
CA SER A 33 28.75 40.69 24.68
C SER A 33 29.11 41.28 26.04
N GLY A 34 29.86 40.56 26.87
CA GLY A 34 30.48 41.06 28.10
C GLY A 34 32.01 41.01 28.02
N ARG A 35 32.67 42.16 28.25
CA ARG A 35 34.15 42.33 28.25
C ARG A 35 34.85 41.65 29.44
N PRO A 36 36.14 41.31 29.34
CA PRO A 36 36.86 40.56 30.38
C PRO A 36 37.49 41.47 31.44
N ARG A 37 37.64 40.94 32.67
CA ARG A 37 38.52 41.50 33.71
C ARG A 37 39.66 40.52 34.02
N ARG A 38 40.89 41.05 34.11
CA ARG A 38 42.15 40.35 34.41
C ARG A 38 42.23 39.93 35.88
N GLY A 39 42.72 38.71 36.13
CA GLY A 39 43.12 38.24 37.46
C GLY A 39 43.76 36.84 37.43
N ALA A 40 45.10 36.82 37.56
CA ALA A 40 46.05 35.79 37.99
C ALA A 40 45.68 34.29 38.23
N ARG A 41 46.61 33.43 37.74
CA ARG A 41 47.14 32.14 38.26
C ARG A 41 46.41 30.81 37.95
N GLY A 42 47.13 29.96 37.21
CA GLY A 42 47.24 28.51 37.40
C GLY A 42 45.96 27.68 37.24
N GLY A 43 45.59 27.37 35.99
CA GLY A 43 44.49 26.45 35.68
C GLY A 43 44.92 25.37 34.71
N VAL A 44 44.70 24.11 35.10
CA VAL A 44 44.83 22.92 34.25
C VAL A 44 43.96 23.09 33.00
N ARG A 45 44.55 22.95 31.81
CA ARG A 45 43.84 23.06 30.53
C ARG A 45 43.11 21.73 30.27
N CYS A 46 41.86 21.63 30.70
CA CYS A 46 40.95 20.60 30.17
C CYS A 46 40.55 21.02 28.76
N GLU A 47 41.08 20.34 27.74
CA GLU A 47 40.51 20.40 26.40
C GLU A 47 39.17 19.66 26.42
N VAL A 48 38.09 20.44 26.48
CA VAL A 48 36.75 19.92 26.22
C VAL A 48 36.71 19.58 24.74
N ALA A 49 36.78 18.28 24.42
CA ALA A 49 36.53 17.80 23.07
C ALA A 49 35.14 18.30 22.63
N SER A 50 35.11 19.18 21.63
CA SER A 50 33.88 19.59 20.99
C SER A 50 33.34 18.40 20.19
N SER A 51 32.50 17.58 20.82
CA SER A 51 31.68 16.63 20.08
C SER A 51 30.69 17.46 19.26
N SER A 52 30.98 17.62 17.97
CA SER A 52 29.99 18.09 17.02
C SER A 52 28.87 17.04 17.00
N VAL A 53 27.79 17.32 17.73
CA VAL A 53 26.54 16.57 17.57
C VAL A 53 26.21 16.63 16.07
N PRO A 54 26.06 15.50 15.37
CA PRO A 54 25.66 15.54 13.97
C PRO A 54 24.34 16.30 13.90
N SER A 55 24.32 17.39 13.13
CA SER A 55 23.13 18.19 12.88
C SER A 55 22.02 17.23 12.45
N ALA A 56 20.97 17.12 13.28
CA ALA A 56 19.82 16.29 12.99
C ALA A 56 19.29 16.71 11.61
N ALA A 57 19.37 15.80 10.65
CA ALA A 57 18.88 16.03 9.30
C ALA A 57 17.42 16.54 9.40
N ALA A 58 17.13 17.63 8.70
CA ALA A 58 15.77 18.16 8.64
C ALA A 58 14.80 17.02 8.26
N PRO A 59 13.62 16.94 8.90
CA PRO A 59 12.67 15.86 8.63
C PRO A 59 12.33 15.87 7.14
N GLN A 60 12.69 14.78 6.46
CA GLN A 60 12.42 14.60 5.05
C GLN A 60 10.90 14.52 4.88
N ALA A 61 10.32 15.35 4.02
CA ALA A 61 8.88 15.35 3.78
C ALA A 61 8.43 13.94 3.37
N ALA A 62 7.26 13.51 3.88
CA ALA A 62 6.70 12.21 3.53
C ALA A 62 6.57 12.10 2.00
N LYS A 63 7.24 11.08 1.45
CA LYS A 63 7.20 10.77 0.02
C LYS A 63 5.96 9.93 -0.25
N TRP A 64 5.26 10.22 -1.34
CA TRP A 64 4.10 9.47 -1.81
C TRP A 64 4.28 9.16 -3.29
N ALA A 65 3.89 7.95 -3.70
CA ALA A 65 3.82 7.53 -5.09
C ALA A 65 2.44 6.93 -5.33
N GLN A 66 1.91 7.14 -6.54
CA GLN A 66 0.64 6.58 -6.98
C GLN A 66 0.80 6.07 -8.40
N ARG A 67 0.36 4.84 -8.63
CA ARG A 67 0.35 4.21 -9.94
C ARG A 67 -0.95 3.46 -10.15
N THR A 68 -1.47 3.51 -11.37
CA THR A 68 -2.58 2.67 -11.81
C THR A 68 -2.02 1.42 -12.48
N VAL A 69 -2.47 0.25 -12.04
CA VAL A 69 -2.02 -1.05 -12.56
C VAL A 69 -3.19 -1.77 -13.22
N VAL A 70 -3.08 -1.99 -14.53
CA VAL A 70 -4.10 -2.73 -15.29
C VAL A 70 -3.82 -4.23 -15.22
N LEU A 71 -4.77 -4.97 -14.65
CA LEU A 71 -4.76 -6.43 -14.68
C LEU A 71 -5.50 -6.94 -15.92
N PRO A 72 -5.01 -8.01 -16.57
CA PRO A 72 -5.72 -8.61 -17.69
C PRO A 72 -7.01 -9.31 -17.19
N PRO A 73 -8.01 -9.47 -18.09
CA PRO A 73 -9.19 -10.29 -17.84
C PRO A 73 -8.85 -11.61 -17.16
N GLN A 74 -9.55 -11.91 -16.06
CA GLN A 74 -9.49 -13.22 -15.43
C GLN A 74 -10.82 -13.93 -15.60
N ARG A 75 -10.76 -15.25 -15.74
CA ARG A 75 -11.95 -16.10 -15.57
C ARG A 75 -12.38 -16.08 -14.11
N ARG A 76 -13.60 -16.53 -13.81
CA ARG A 76 -14.06 -16.78 -12.44
C ARG A 76 -13.05 -17.63 -11.66
N GLY A 77 -12.76 -17.24 -10.42
CA GLY A 77 -11.84 -17.93 -9.50
C GLY A 77 -10.92 -16.99 -8.73
N CYS A 78 -10.07 -17.57 -7.89
CA CYS A 78 -8.97 -16.88 -7.22
C CYS A 78 -7.70 -16.94 -8.09
N HIS A 79 -6.98 -15.83 -8.21
CA HIS A 79 -5.80 -15.73 -9.09
C HIS A 79 -4.64 -15.05 -8.39
N LEU A 80 -3.41 -15.47 -8.66
CA LEU A 80 -2.23 -14.79 -8.16
C LEU A 80 -1.93 -13.52 -8.95
N ILE A 81 -2.11 -12.35 -8.31
CA ILE A 81 -1.84 -11.05 -8.95
C ILE A 81 -0.55 -10.38 -8.46
N THR A 82 0.04 -10.89 -7.36
CA THR A 82 1.25 -10.33 -6.74
C THR A 82 2.41 -10.10 -7.72
N PRO A 83 2.80 -11.07 -8.58
CA PRO A 83 3.93 -10.87 -9.50
C PRO A 83 3.69 -9.71 -10.47
N LYS A 84 2.44 -9.56 -10.94
CA LYS A 84 2.05 -8.49 -11.86
C LYS A 84 2.09 -7.14 -11.17
N ILE A 85 1.50 -7.02 -9.98
CA ILE A 85 1.51 -5.78 -9.21
C ILE A 85 2.96 -5.36 -8.93
N VAL A 86 3.76 -6.25 -8.32
CA VAL A 86 5.15 -5.96 -7.94
C VAL A 86 5.98 -5.54 -9.14
N ASN A 87 5.84 -6.20 -10.29
CA ASN A 87 6.57 -5.82 -11.50
C ASN A 87 6.22 -4.39 -11.97
N GLU A 88 4.94 -4.02 -11.92
CA GLU A 88 4.45 -2.71 -12.38
C GLU A 88 4.86 -1.57 -11.44
N ILE A 89 4.97 -1.82 -10.13
CA ILE A 89 5.32 -0.80 -9.11
C ILE A 89 6.79 -0.88 -8.65
N ARG A 90 7.61 -1.73 -9.26
CA ARG A 90 8.98 -2.03 -8.78
C ARG A 90 9.85 -0.79 -8.61
N ASP A 91 9.75 0.15 -9.55
CA ASP A 91 10.59 1.35 -9.58
C ASP A 91 10.15 2.31 -8.46
N ASP A 92 8.84 2.42 -8.22
CA ASP A 92 8.31 3.20 -7.10
C ASP A 92 8.73 2.57 -5.77
N LEU A 93 8.58 1.25 -5.62
CA LEU A 93 8.96 0.52 -4.40
C LEU A 93 10.43 0.76 -4.03
N ALA A 94 11.35 0.69 -4.99
CA ALA A 94 12.78 0.87 -4.76
C ALA A 94 13.14 2.19 -4.06
N GLU A 95 12.27 3.19 -4.14
CA GLU A 95 12.47 4.50 -3.53
C GLU A 95 12.08 4.57 -2.04
N PHE A 96 11.42 3.54 -1.50
CA PHE A 96 10.89 3.52 -0.13
C PHE A 96 11.67 2.57 0.79
N LYS A 97 12.38 3.12 1.79
CA LYS A 97 13.00 2.32 2.86
C LYS A 97 11.99 1.79 3.89
N CYS A 98 10.97 2.59 4.21
CA CYS A 98 9.88 2.27 5.12
C CYS A 98 8.63 3.00 4.63
N GLY A 99 7.48 2.33 4.59
CA GLY A 99 6.25 2.94 4.10
C GLY A 99 5.06 1.99 4.13
N MET A 100 4.00 2.37 3.42
CA MET A 100 2.77 1.61 3.30
C MET A 100 2.32 1.61 1.83
N ALA A 101 2.06 0.43 1.28
CA ALA A 101 1.39 0.26 0.00
C ALA A 101 -0.11 0.11 0.24
N HIS A 102 -0.91 1.03 -0.28
CA HIS A 102 -2.35 0.90 -0.30
C HIS A 102 -2.80 0.46 -1.70
N LEU A 103 -3.42 -0.71 -1.78
CA LEU A 103 -4.01 -1.26 -2.99
C LEU A 103 -5.53 -1.08 -2.90
N PHE A 104 -6.14 -0.36 -3.83
CA PHE A 104 -7.57 -0.18 -4.00
C PHE A 104 -8.04 -0.65 -5.39
N LEU A 105 -8.80 -1.74 -5.43
CA LEU A 105 -9.41 -2.30 -6.63
C LEU A 105 -10.65 -1.51 -7.04
N GLN A 106 -10.61 -0.90 -8.22
CA GLN A 106 -11.78 -0.24 -8.82
C GLN A 106 -12.69 -1.23 -9.53
N HIS A 107 -13.33 -2.13 -8.76
CA HIS A 107 -14.31 -3.09 -9.25
C HIS A 107 -15.34 -3.42 -8.17
N THR A 108 -16.57 -3.74 -8.56
CA THR A 108 -17.68 -4.02 -7.63
C THR A 108 -17.99 -5.51 -7.46
N SER A 109 -17.55 -6.33 -8.41
CA SER A 109 -17.75 -7.78 -8.47
C SER A 109 -16.43 -8.57 -8.41
N ALA A 110 -15.36 -7.93 -7.94
CA ALA A 110 -14.06 -8.54 -7.67
C ALA A 110 -13.48 -7.93 -6.39
N SER A 111 -12.63 -8.69 -5.70
CA SER A 111 -12.04 -8.29 -4.42
C SER A 111 -10.56 -8.61 -4.36
N LEU A 112 -9.88 -8.08 -3.34
CA LEU A 112 -8.48 -8.35 -3.05
C LEU A 112 -8.36 -9.09 -1.73
N THR A 113 -7.51 -10.10 -1.67
CA THR A 113 -7.21 -10.78 -0.40
C THR A 113 -5.73 -11.15 -0.30
N ILE A 114 -5.26 -11.37 0.93
CA ILE A 114 -3.92 -11.92 1.18
C ILE A 114 -4.13 -13.31 1.77
N ASN A 115 -3.58 -14.31 1.11
CA ASN A 115 -3.67 -15.70 1.55
C ASN A 115 -2.37 -16.45 1.27
N GLU A 116 -2.30 -17.71 1.71
CA GLU A 116 -1.21 -18.63 1.45
C GLU A 116 -1.06 -18.94 -0.05
N ASN A 117 0.18 -19.04 -0.52
CA ASN A 117 0.54 -19.49 -1.86
C ASN A 117 1.71 -20.49 -1.85
N TYR A 118 1.65 -21.45 -0.93
CA TYR A 118 2.49 -22.64 -0.99
C TYR A 118 1.85 -23.73 -1.86
N ASP A 119 0.53 -23.84 -1.80
CA ASP A 119 -0.26 -24.87 -2.47
C ASP A 119 -1.34 -24.22 -3.35
N SER A 120 -1.46 -24.67 -4.60
CA SER A 120 -2.53 -24.23 -5.50
C SER A 120 -3.93 -24.62 -5.00
N ASP A 121 -4.02 -25.64 -4.14
CA ASP A 121 -5.28 -26.10 -3.57
C ASP A 121 -5.93 -25.00 -2.71
N VAL A 122 -5.16 -24.09 -2.11
CA VAL A 122 -5.70 -22.94 -1.36
C VAL A 122 -6.63 -22.08 -2.24
N GLN A 123 -6.26 -21.86 -3.51
CA GLN A 123 -7.09 -21.08 -4.44
C GLN A 123 -8.35 -21.86 -4.84
N ALA A 124 -8.22 -23.17 -5.08
CA ALA A 124 -9.33 -24.04 -5.46
C ALA A 124 -10.34 -24.23 -4.31
N ASP A 125 -9.85 -24.42 -3.08
CA ASP A 125 -10.66 -24.58 -1.88
C ASP A 125 -11.35 -23.29 -1.49
N THR A 126 -10.65 -22.15 -1.61
CA THR A 126 -11.27 -20.83 -1.40
C THR A 126 -12.42 -20.63 -2.38
N GLU A 127 -12.21 -20.92 -3.67
CA GLU A 127 -13.25 -20.82 -4.69
C GLU A 127 -14.41 -21.79 -4.45
N THR A 128 -14.10 -23.02 -4.03
CA THR A 128 -15.10 -24.05 -3.68
C THR A 128 -15.95 -23.59 -2.50
N PHE A 129 -15.32 -23.08 -1.45
CA PHE A 129 -15.99 -22.52 -0.29
C PHE A 129 -16.91 -21.36 -0.68
N LEU A 130 -16.40 -20.37 -1.42
CA LEU A 130 -17.19 -19.22 -1.88
C LEU A 130 -18.38 -19.63 -2.74
N SER A 131 -18.20 -20.64 -3.60
CA SER A 131 -19.28 -21.19 -4.43
C SER A 131 -20.35 -21.89 -3.60
N HIS A 132 -19.98 -22.48 -2.46
CA HIS A 132 -20.92 -23.10 -1.55
C HIS A 132 -21.75 -22.06 -0.78
N ILE A 133 -21.09 -21.06 -0.19
CA ILE A 133 -21.76 -20.07 0.67
C ILE A 133 -22.50 -18.98 -0.10
N VAL A 134 -22.06 -18.71 -1.34
CA VAL A 134 -22.69 -17.76 -2.25
C VAL A 134 -22.95 -18.49 -3.58
N PRO A 135 -24.02 -19.31 -3.66
CA PRO A 135 -24.31 -20.13 -4.82
C PRO A 135 -24.67 -19.28 -6.04
N GLU A 136 -24.38 -19.81 -7.23
CA GLU A 136 -24.74 -19.23 -8.52
C GLU A 136 -25.83 -20.07 -9.20
N GLY A 137 -26.48 -19.48 -10.22
CA GLY A 137 -27.38 -20.22 -11.11
C GLY A 137 -28.86 -20.22 -10.72
N PRO A 138 -29.69 -21.02 -11.43
CA PRO A 138 -31.16 -20.89 -11.38
C PRO A 138 -31.79 -21.18 -10.02
N SER A 139 -31.13 -21.97 -9.17
CA SER A 139 -31.59 -22.29 -7.82
C SER A 139 -31.11 -21.29 -6.77
N ALA A 140 -30.26 -20.33 -7.13
CA ALA A 140 -29.72 -19.35 -6.20
C ALA A 140 -30.80 -18.31 -5.84
N PRO A 141 -30.96 -17.96 -4.54
CA PRO A 141 -32.07 -17.12 -4.07
C PRO A 141 -31.83 -15.61 -4.30
N TRP A 142 -31.12 -15.23 -5.37
CA TRP A 142 -30.72 -13.85 -5.62
C TRP A 142 -31.69 -13.12 -6.54
N ARG A 143 -31.93 -11.84 -6.23
CA ARG A 143 -32.83 -10.98 -7.02
C ARG A 143 -32.09 -10.17 -8.10
N HIS A 144 -30.82 -9.88 -7.90
CA HIS A 144 -30.01 -9.08 -8.82
C HIS A 144 -29.29 -10.02 -9.81
N THR A 145 -29.87 -10.16 -10.99
CA THR A 145 -29.42 -11.12 -12.02
C THR A 145 -29.45 -10.50 -13.41
N MET A 146 -29.42 -9.16 -13.49
CA MET A 146 -29.55 -8.46 -14.77
C MET A 146 -28.34 -8.69 -15.67
N GLU A 147 -27.16 -8.85 -15.08
CA GLU A 147 -25.91 -9.07 -15.81
C GLU A 147 -25.58 -10.57 -16.01
N GLY A 148 -26.32 -11.46 -15.35
CA GLY A 148 -26.12 -12.91 -15.45
C GLY A 148 -26.45 -13.68 -14.17
N PRO A 149 -26.33 -15.02 -14.20
CA PRO A 149 -26.53 -15.87 -13.02
C PRO A 149 -25.46 -15.68 -11.92
N ASP A 150 -24.36 -15.02 -12.24
CA ASP A 150 -23.21 -14.73 -11.37
C ASP A 150 -23.15 -13.28 -10.86
N ASP A 151 -24.06 -12.42 -11.31
CA ASP A 151 -24.17 -10.99 -10.98
C ASP A 151 -24.16 -10.71 -9.45
N MET A 152 -25.28 -10.97 -8.75
CA MET A 152 -25.32 -10.83 -7.28
C MET A 152 -24.26 -11.67 -6.56
N PRO A 153 -24.01 -12.95 -6.92
CA PRO A 153 -22.96 -13.74 -6.29
C PRO A 153 -21.59 -13.04 -6.28
N ALA A 154 -21.17 -12.46 -7.40
CA ALA A 154 -19.88 -11.80 -7.50
C ALA A 154 -19.82 -10.54 -6.62
N HIS A 155 -20.90 -9.77 -6.53
CA HIS A 155 -21.01 -8.63 -5.61
C HIS A 155 -20.93 -9.03 -4.13
N ILE A 156 -21.59 -10.13 -3.74
CA ILE A 156 -21.54 -10.63 -2.35
C ILE A 156 -20.12 -11.10 -2.03
N LYS A 157 -19.53 -11.96 -2.86
CA LYS A 157 -18.15 -12.44 -2.67
C LYS A 157 -17.17 -11.28 -2.60
N SER A 158 -17.32 -10.28 -3.47
CA SER A 158 -16.53 -9.05 -3.44
C SER A 158 -16.63 -8.32 -2.11
N SER A 159 -17.84 -8.20 -1.56
CA SER A 159 -18.09 -7.53 -0.28
C SER A 159 -17.52 -8.27 0.93
N MET A 160 -17.29 -9.59 0.82
CA MET A 160 -16.74 -10.40 1.92
C MET A 160 -15.25 -10.11 2.17
N PHE A 161 -14.45 -9.96 1.12
CA PHE A 161 -13.02 -9.66 1.25
C PHE A 161 -12.73 -8.15 1.16
N GLY A 162 -13.54 -7.42 0.40
CA GLY A 162 -13.38 -5.99 0.17
C GLY A 162 -12.46 -5.66 -1.00
N CYS A 163 -12.46 -4.39 -1.37
CA CYS A 163 -11.74 -3.89 -2.53
C CYS A 163 -10.37 -3.30 -2.19
N SER A 164 -9.86 -3.44 -0.96
CA SER A 164 -8.61 -2.78 -0.59
C SER A 164 -7.72 -3.59 0.35
N LEU A 165 -6.42 -3.46 0.16
CA LEU A 165 -5.37 -4.01 1.02
C LEU A 165 -4.39 -2.91 1.40
N THR A 166 -3.83 -3.02 2.59
CA THR A 166 -2.79 -2.11 3.08
C THR A 166 -1.62 -2.94 3.58
N ILE A 167 -0.47 -2.82 2.91
CA ILE A 167 0.68 -3.71 3.06
C ILE A 167 1.91 -2.87 3.47
N PRO A 168 2.64 -3.22 4.54
CA PRO A 168 3.85 -2.49 4.91
C PRO A 168 4.93 -2.60 3.83
N ILE A 169 5.77 -1.58 3.70
CA ILE A 169 6.93 -1.57 2.81
C ILE A 169 8.20 -1.52 3.67
N THR A 170 9.19 -2.35 3.34
CA THR A 170 10.50 -2.34 3.99
C THR A 170 11.59 -2.57 2.94
N ASN A 171 12.58 -1.68 2.88
CA ASN A 171 13.73 -1.75 1.96
C ASN A 171 13.33 -2.03 0.50
N GLY A 172 12.33 -1.29 0.02
CA GLY A 172 11.80 -1.38 -1.34
C GLY A 172 11.08 -2.68 -1.68
N ARG A 173 10.53 -3.36 -0.67
CA ARG A 173 9.75 -4.59 -0.85
C ARG A 173 8.45 -4.50 -0.07
N LEU A 174 7.40 -5.11 -0.61
CA LEU A 174 6.20 -5.43 0.16
C LEU A 174 6.61 -6.39 1.28
N ASN A 175 6.36 -6.00 2.52
CA ASN A 175 6.74 -6.73 3.72
C ASN A 175 5.57 -7.61 4.16
N MET A 176 5.41 -8.72 3.45
CA MET A 176 4.44 -9.79 3.72
C MET A 176 5.17 -11.00 4.33
N GLY A 177 4.43 -11.86 5.03
CA GLY A 177 4.96 -13.16 5.48
C GLY A 177 5.37 -14.05 4.30
N THR A 178 6.23 -15.05 4.56
CA THR A 178 6.82 -15.92 3.52
C THR A 178 5.78 -16.54 2.57
N TRP A 179 4.62 -16.90 3.10
CA TRP A 179 3.54 -17.54 2.35
C TRP A 179 2.44 -16.58 1.91
N GLN A 180 2.46 -15.35 2.40
CA GLN A 180 1.43 -14.37 2.11
C GLN A 180 1.64 -13.74 0.74
N VAL A 181 0.64 -13.88 -0.12
CA VAL A 181 0.58 -13.17 -1.39
C VAL A 181 -0.82 -12.62 -1.62
N THR A 182 -0.87 -11.51 -2.37
CA THR A 182 -2.11 -10.94 -2.90
C THR A 182 -2.68 -11.81 -4.01
N HIS A 183 -3.96 -12.14 -3.81
CA HIS A 183 -4.87 -12.75 -4.79
C HIS A 183 -5.90 -11.71 -5.23
#